data_AF-A0AAU2KPZ2-F1
#
_entry.id   AF-A0AAU2KPZ2-F1
#
_cell.length_a   1.000
_cell.length_b   1.000
_cell.length_c   1.000
_cell.angle_alpha   90.00
_cell.angle_beta   90.00
_cell.angle_gamma   90.00
#
_symmetry.space_group_name_H-M   'P 1'
#
loop_
_entity.id
_entity.type
_entity.pdbx_description
1 polymer ?
#
loop_
_entity_poly.entity_id
_entity_poly.type
_entity_poly.pdbx_seq_one_letter_code
_entity_poly.pdbx_strand_id
1 'polypeptide(L)'
;MEEYLRRFESETPIAAEAELERDDLPPAQRLLAIFNPLEGDPSALIRGCPFHNAVIEGAGELPEVARLAQRHKHAFRDRLAATAAEAGATDPEALGRQLAVIFEGANALAASCNDAQAFTDARRAAKTLLDIALSAAPGG
;
A
#
# COMPACT_ATOMS: atom_id res chain seq x y z
N MET A 1 -8.39 -16.32 -16.91
CA MET A 1 -6.95 -15.99 -16.92
C MET A 1 -6.68 -14.71 -17.70
N GLU A 2 -6.97 -14.65 -19.00
CA GLU A 2 -6.79 -13.41 -19.81
C GLU A 2 -7.58 -12.21 -19.30
N GLU A 3 -8.75 -12.42 -18.70
CA GLU A 3 -9.53 -11.35 -18.07
C GLU A 3 -8.86 -10.81 -16.81
N TYR A 4 -8.29 -11.68 -15.95
CA TYR A 4 -7.50 -11.26 -14.79
C TYR A 4 -6.24 -10.50 -15.21
N LEU A 5 -5.52 -10.99 -16.23
CA LEU A 5 -4.33 -10.31 -16.76
C LEU A 5 -4.66 -8.96 -17.38
N ARG A 6 -5.72 -8.88 -18.20
CA ARG A 6 -6.22 -7.60 -18.71
C ARG A 6 -6.64 -6.69 -17.57
N ARG A 7 -7.27 -7.22 -16.52
CA ARG A 7 -7.61 -6.44 -15.33
C ARG A 7 -6.36 -5.88 -14.66
N PHE A 8 -5.31 -6.68 -14.46
CA PHE A 8 -4.01 -6.21 -13.94
C PHE A 8 -3.31 -5.18 -14.83
N GLU A 9 -3.44 -5.28 -16.14
CA GLU A 9 -2.82 -4.36 -17.11
C GLU A 9 -3.65 -3.08 -17.33
N SER A 10 -4.98 -3.16 -17.17
CA SER A 10 -5.93 -2.05 -17.38
C SER A 10 -6.24 -1.28 -16.10
N GLU A 11 -6.09 -1.91 -14.94
CA GLU A 11 -6.19 -1.24 -13.66
C GLU A 11 -4.86 -0.55 -13.42
N THR A 12 -4.91 0.78 -13.46
CA THR A 12 -3.83 1.68 -13.06
C THR A 12 -3.12 1.10 -11.83
N PRO A 13 -1.77 1.12 -11.75
CA PRO A 13 -1.09 0.85 -10.47
C PRO A 13 -1.88 1.55 -9.38
N ILE A 14 -2.19 0.87 -8.28
CA ILE A 14 -3.06 1.41 -7.22
C ILE A 14 -2.65 2.86 -7.04
N ALA A 15 -3.49 3.82 -7.42
CA ALA A 15 -3.00 5.18 -7.74
C ALA A 15 -2.24 5.79 -6.56
N ALA A 16 -2.63 5.40 -5.34
CA ALA A 16 -1.93 5.70 -4.10
C ALA A 16 -0.46 5.24 -4.05
N GLU A 17 -0.08 4.10 -4.62
CA GLU A 17 1.32 3.63 -4.69
C GLU A 17 2.21 4.56 -5.54
N ALA A 18 1.65 5.31 -6.49
CA ALA A 18 2.40 6.30 -7.26
C ALA A 18 2.87 7.49 -6.39
N GLU A 19 2.26 7.70 -5.23
CA GLU A 19 2.70 8.74 -4.29
C GLU A 19 4.15 8.52 -3.80
N LEU A 20 4.65 7.29 -3.85
CA LEU A 20 6.06 6.97 -3.54
C LEU A 20 7.06 7.60 -4.52
N GLU A 21 6.62 7.93 -5.74
CA GLU A 21 7.45 8.45 -6.83
C GLU A 21 7.41 9.99 -6.92
N ARG A 22 6.75 10.66 -5.97
CA ARG A 22 6.56 12.11 -6.01
C ARG A 22 7.82 12.89 -5.62
N ASP A 23 8.52 13.40 -6.61
CA ASP A 23 9.72 14.22 -6.42
C ASP A 23 9.47 15.56 -5.71
N ASP A 24 8.23 16.05 -5.71
CA ASP A 24 7.83 17.29 -5.06
C ASP A 24 7.60 17.15 -3.54
N LEU A 25 7.60 15.92 -3.01
CA LEU A 25 7.42 15.64 -1.59
C LEU A 25 8.70 15.09 -0.94
N PRO A 26 8.97 15.41 0.34
CA PRO A 26 9.94 14.68 1.15
C PRO A 26 9.58 13.19 1.26
N PRO A 27 10.55 12.26 1.34
CA PRO A 27 10.28 10.81 1.39
C PRO A 27 9.31 10.39 2.50
N ALA A 28 9.45 10.96 3.70
CA ALA A 28 8.54 10.74 4.81
C ALA A 28 7.08 11.11 4.48
N GLN A 29 6.86 12.16 3.69
CA GLN A 29 5.52 12.57 3.28
C GLN A 29 4.96 11.67 2.18
N ARG A 30 5.80 11.19 1.25
CA ARG A 30 5.42 10.19 0.24
C ARG A 30 4.86 8.92 0.88
N LEU A 31 5.55 8.40 1.90
CA LEU A 31 5.11 7.22 2.67
C LEU A 31 3.74 7.40 3.30
N LEU A 32 3.40 8.61 3.77
CA LEU A 32 2.09 8.87 4.34
C LEU A 32 1.04 9.10 3.24
N ALA A 33 1.43 9.72 2.13
CA ALA A 33 0.53 10.10 1.05
C ALA A 33 -0.17 8.90 0.40
N ILE A 34 0.43 7.70 0.42
CA ILE A 34 -0.24 6.46 0.00
C ILE A 34 -1.55 6.20 0.78
N PHE A 35 -1.70 6.74 1.99
CA PHE A 35 -2.90 6.57 2.81
C PHE A 35 -3.91 7.70 2.64
N ASN A 36 -3.69 8.65 1.73
CA ASN A 36 -4.70 9.65 1.44
C ASN A 36 -5.91 8.95 0.80
N PRO A 37 -7.13 9.21 1.30
CA PRO A 37 -8.33 8.73 0.64
C PRO A 37 -8.31 9.17 -0.82
N LEU A 38 -8.50 8.24 -1.76
CA LEU A 38 -8.63 8.59 -3.15
C LEU A 38 -9.85 9.50 -3.33
N GLU A 39 -9.68 10.58 -4.08
CA GLU A 39 -10.81 11.37 -4.55
C GLU A 39 -11.65 10.50 -5.48
N GLY A 40 -12.93 10.34 -5.16
CA GLY A 40 -13.84 9.48 -5.90
C GLY A 40 -15.28 9.90 -5.70
N ASP A 41 -16.16 9.39 -6.57
CA ASP A 41 -17.60 9.55 -6.41
C ASP A 41 -18.03 8.94 -5.06
N PRO A 42 -18.56 9.73 -4.10
CA PRO A 42 -19.00 9.22 -2.81
C PRO A 42 -20.12 8.16 -2.91
N SER A 43 -20.78 8.08 -4.07
CA SER A 43 -21.80 7.08 -4.36
C SER A 43 -21.26 5.77 -4.94
N ALA A 44 -19.98 5.73 -5.35
CA ALA A 44 -19.34 4.52 -5.85
C ALA A 44 -18.87 3.61 -4.70
N LEU A 45 -18.99 2.30 -4.89
CA LEU A 45 -18.49 1.32 -3.93
C LEU A 45 -16.97 1.24 -3.94
N ILE A 46 -16.36 1.18 -2.76
CA ILE A 46 -14.92 0.95 -2.61
C ILE A 46 -14.62 -0.52 -2.95
N ARG A 47 -13.75 -0.74 -3.96
CA ARG A 47 -13.40 -2.09 -4.44
C ARG A 47 -12.17 -2.70 -3.77
N GLY A 48 -11.44 -1.93 -2.96
CA GLY A 48 -10.22 -2.39 -2.31
C GLY A 48 -9.08 -2.63 -3.29
N CYS A 49 -8.14 -3.48 -2.90
CA CYS A 49 -6.97 -3.78 -3.72
C CYS A 49 -7.29 -4.85 -4.78
N PRO A 50 -7.04 -4.58 -6.08
CA PRO A 50 -7.32 -5.55 -7.12
C PRO A 50 -6.47 -6.82 -7.04
N PHE A 51 -5.21 -6.70 -6.62
CA PHE A 51 -4.32 -7.85 -6.41
C PHE A 51 -4.81 -8.76 -5.28
N HIS A 52 -5.37 -8.19 -4.21
CA HIS A 52 -5.94 -8.97 -3.12
C HIS A 52 -7.17 -9.74 -3.61
N ASN A 53 -8.10 -9.05 -4.27
CA ASN A 53 -9.32 -9.66 -4.79
C ASN A 53 -9.02 -10.79 -5.78
N ALA A 54 -8.07 -10.58 -6.70
CA ALA A 54 -7.69 -11.60 -7.68
C ALA A 54 -7.11 -12.87 -7.03
N VAL A 55 -6.39 -12.76 -5.91
CA VAL A 55 -5.91 -13.93 -5.16
C VAL A 55 -7.08 -14.67 -4.49
N ILE A 56 -8.04 -13.95 -3.91
CA ILE A 56 -9.23 -14.52 -3.27
C ILE A 56 -10.12 -15.21 -4.30
N GLU A 57 -10.47 -14.52 -5.39
CA GLU A 57 -11.32 -15.04 -6.47
C GLU A 57 -10.65 -16.21 -7.21
N GLY A 58 -9.33 -16.17 -7.35
CA GLY A 58 -8.56 -17.25 -7.94
C GLY A 58 -8.51 -18.52 -7.08
N ALA A 59 -8.83 -18.44 -5.78
CA ALA A 59 -9.02 -19.55 -4.83
C ALA A 59 -7.97 -20.69 -4.90
N GLY A 60 -6.74 -20.39 -5.32
CA GLY A 60 -5.68 -21.39 -5.55
C GLY A 60 -5.77 -22.18 -6.87
N GLU A 61 -6.83 -21.99 -7.65
CA GLU A 61 -7.05 -22.61 -8.96
C GLU A 61 -6.28 -21.90 -10.09
N LEU A 62 -5.80 -20.68 -9.83
CA LEU A 62 -5.06 -19.86 -10.80
C LEU A 62 -3.65 -19.51 -10.27
N PRO A 63 -2.67 -20.43 -10.33
CA PRO A 63 -1.32 -20.21 -9.81
C PRO A 63 -0.60 -19.00 -10.42
N GLU A 64 -0.84 -18.70 -11.71
CA GLU A 64 -0.22 -17.55 -12.37
C GLU A 64 -0.71 -16.20 -11.81
N VAL A 65 -2.00 -16.11 -11.48
CA VAL A 65 -2.60 -14.92 -10.83
C VAL A 65 -1.98 -14.73 -9.45
N ALA A 66 -1.86 -15.81 -8.67
CA ALA A 66 -1.24 -15.77 -7.35
C ALA A 66 0.23 -15.31 -7.44
N ARG A 67 1.01 -15.82 -8.40
CA ARG A 67 2.40 -15.40 -8.59
C ARG A 67 2.52 -13.93 -9.01
N LEU A 68 1.63 -13.44 -9.87
CA LEU A 68 1.63 -12.04 -10.29
C LEU A 68 1.33 -11.11 -9.11
N ALA A 69 0.31 -11.43 -8.32
CA ALA A 69 -0.01 -10.69 -7.11
C ALA A 69 1.14 -10.71 -6.10
N GLN A 70 1.76 -11.86 -5.86
CA GLN A 70 2.94 -11.96 -4.99
C GLN A 70 4.08 -11.07 -5.47
N ARG A 71 4.43 -11.12 -6.78
CA ARG A 71 5.47 -10.25 -7.34
C ARG A 71 5.17 -8.78 -7.14
N HIS A 72 3.93 -8.35 -7.39
CA HIS A 72 3.51 -6.96 -7.17
C HIS A 72 3.65 -6.56 -5.70
N LYS A 73 3.13 -7.37 -4.78
CA LYS A 73 3.20 -7.09 -3.34
C LYS A 73 4.63 -7.04 -2.80
N HIS A 74 5.51 -7.90 -3.31
CA HIS A 74 6.94 -7.84 -2.99
C HIS A 74 7.56 -6.55 -3.52
N ALA A 75 7.35 -6.20 -4.79
CA ALA A 75 7.88 -4.96 -5.36
C ALA A 75 7.37 -3.70 -4.62
N PHE A 76 6.10 -3.67 -4.23
CA PHE A 76 5.54 -2.57 -3.45
C PHE A 76 6.19 -2.45 -2.07
N ARG A 77 6.36 -3.57 -1.36
CA ARG A 77 7.08 -3.59 -0.08
C ARG A 77 8.51 -3.09 -0.22
N ASP A 78 9.21 -3.52 -1.27
CA ASP A 78 10.60 -3.14 -1.49
C ASP A 78 10.70 -1.63 -1.81
N ARG A 79 9.72 -1.05 -2.54
CA ARG A 79 9.60 0.40 -2.73
C ARG A 79 9.35 1.15 -1.41
N LEU A 80 8.47 0.64 -0.54
CA LEU A 80 8.25 1.22 0.80
C LEU A 80 9.52 1.23 1.64
N ALA A 81 10.29 0.13 1.62
CA ALA A 81 11.57 0.05 2.33
C ALA A 81 12.60 1.04 1.76
N ALA A 82 12.70 1.17 0.44
CA ALA A 82 13.57 2.15 -0.20
C ALA A 82 13.21 3.59 0.19
N THR A 83 11.93 3.98 0.11
CA THR A 83 11.48 5.32 0.52
C THR A 83 11.65 5.56 2.02
N ALA A 84 11.51 4.53 2.86
CA ALA A 84 11.84 4.61 4.28
C ALA A 84 13.32 4.86 4.54
N ALA A 85 14.21 4.25 3.76
CA ALA A 85 15.65 4.48 3.83
C ALA A 85 15.99 5.92 3.43
N GLU A 86 15.39 6.43 2.35
CA GLU A 86 15.52 7.83 1.92
C GLU A 86 15.01 8.80 3.00
N ALA A 87 13.98 8.43 3.76
CA ALA A 87 13.45 9.22 4.86
C ALA A 87 14.38 9.24 6.09
N GLY A 88 15.38 8.35 6.16
CA GLY A 88 16.28 8.22 7.30
C GLY A 88 15.78 7.28 8.39
N ALA A 89 14.90 6.32 8.06
CA ALA A 89 14.45 5.32 9.02
C ALA A 89 15.63 4.45 9.50
N THR A 90 15.65 4.15 10.80
CA THR A 90 16.69 3.30 11.42
C THR A 90 16.61 1.84 11.01
N ASP A 91 15.41 1.32 10.78
CA ASP A 91 15.17 0.00 10.18
C ASP A 91 14.16 0.14 9.03
N PRO A 92 14.62 0.52 7.83
CA PRO A 92 13.75 0.75 6.67
C PRO A 92 12.96 -0.49 6.26
N GLU A 93 13.57 -1.67 6.39
CA GLU A 93 12.96 -2.95 6.04
C GLU A 93 11.81 -3.30 6.98
N ALA A 94 11.97 -3.11 8.28
CA ALA A 94 10.90 -3.29 9.25
C ALA A 94 9.76 -2.29 9.02
N LEU A 95 10.08 -1.01 8.82
CA LEU A 95 9.06 0.01 8.55
C LEU A 95 8.30 -0.32 7.25
N GLY A 96 9.00 -0.67 6.17
CA GLY A 96 8.38 -1.04 4.90
C GLY A 96 7.40 -2.21 5.03
N ARG A 97 7.76 -3.26 5.78
CA ARG A 97 6.84 -4.39 6.09
C ARG A 97 5.61 -3.94 6.88
N GLN A 98 5.77 -3.09 7.88
CA GLN A 98 4.66 -2.63 8.71
C GLN A 98 3.70 -1.74 7.92
N LEU A 99 4.24 -0.82 7.11
CA LEU A 99 3.44 0.04 6.25
C LEU A 99 2.67 -0.76 5.20
N ALA A 100 3.28 -1.81 4.62
CA ALA A 100 2.59 -2.72 3.70
C ALA A 100 1.39 -3.39 4.38
N VAL A 101 1.54 -3.91 5.60
CA VAL A 101 0.43 -4.53 6.35
C VAL A 101 -0.70 -3.54 6.61
N ILE A 102 -0.37 -2.32 7.05
CA ILE A 102 -1.37 -1.28 7.32
C ILE A 102 -2.10 -0.89 6.02
N PHE A 103 -1.38 -0.74 4.91
CA PHE A 103 -1.95 -0.38 3.62
C PHE A 103 -2.91 -1.46 3.09
N GLU A 104 -2.52 -2.73 3.15
CA GLU A 104 -3.41 -3.84 2.78
C GLU A 104 -4.65 -3.89 3.68
N GLY A 105 -4.48 -3.72 4.99
CA GLY A 105 -5.57 -3.69 5.96
C GLY A 105 -6.55 -2.55 5.71
N ALA A 106 -6.05 -1.36 5.37
CA ALA A 106 -6.88 -0.22 5.01
C ALA A 106 -7.73 -0.50 3.77
N ASN A 107 -7.11 -1.05 2.71
CA ASN A 107 -7.81 -1.43 1.48
C ASN A 107 -8.91 -2.47 1.75
N ALA A 108 -8.61 -3.50 2.55
CA ALA A 108 -9.56 -4.56 2.86
C ALA A 108 -10.73 -4.07 3.71
N LEU A 109 -10.48 -3.30 4.77
CA LEU A 109 -11.52 -2.74 5.64
C LEU A 109 -12.37 -1.71 4.90
N ALA A 110 -11.76 -0.83 4.11
CA ALA A 110 -12.49 0.16 3.32
C ALA A 110 -13.45 -0.51 2.34
N ALA A 111 -13.04 -1.59 1.68
CA ALA A 111 -13.93 -2.36 0.79
C ALA A 111 -15.03 -3.10 1.56
N SER A 112 -14.68 -3.73 2.68
CA SER A 112 -15.63 -4.54 3.47
C SER A 112 -16.72 -3.71 4.14
N CYS A 113 -16.36 -2.52 4.63
CA CYS A 113 -17.28 -1.62 5.32
C CYS A 113 -17.84 -0.52 4.40
N ASN A 114 -17.35 -0.43 3.15
CA ASN A 114 -17.61 0.68 2.23
C ASN A 114 -17.36 2.05 2.90
N ASP A 115 -16.23 2.17 3.61
CA ASP A 115 -15.89 3.34 4.42
C ASP A 115 -14.42 3.74 4.23
N ALA A 116 -14.21 4.95 3.69
CA ALA A 116 -12.88 5.50 3.48
C ALA A 116 -12.18 5.94 4.78
N GLN A 117 -12.89 6.00 5.92
CA GLN A 117 -12.31 6.31 7.23
C GLN A 117 -11.16 5.36 7.60
N ALA A 118 -11.19 4.12 7.10
CA ALA A 118 -10.09 3.16 7.27
C ALA A 118 -8.73 3.70 6.79
N PHE A 119 -8.70 4.49 5.70
CA PHE A 119 -7.48 5.14 5.21
C PHE A 119 -7.00 6.26 6.14
N THR A 120 -7.92 7.04 6.70
CA THR A 120 -7.61 8.08 7.70
C THR A 120 -6.95 7.46 8.93
N ASP A 121 -7.50 6.36 9.45
CA ASP A 121 -6.95 5.70 10.64
C ASP A 121 -5.63 4.97 10.34
N ALA A 122 -5.52 4.35 9.16
CA ALA A 122 -4.27 3.78 8.65
C ALA A 122 -3.16 4.84 8.54
N ARG A 123 -3.46 6.03 8.01
CA ARG A 123 -2.51 7.14 7.94
C ARG A 123 -2.00 7.56 9.31
N ARG A 124 -2.87 7.61 10.31
CA ARG A 124 -2.49 7.94 11.70
C ARG A 124 -1.56 6.88 12.29
N ALA A 125 -1.89 5.60 12.11
CA ALA A 125 -1.04 4.49 12.56
C ALA A 125 0.33 4.50 11.86
N ALA A 126 0.35 4.69 10.55
CA ALA A 126 1.57 4.81 9.75
C ALA A 126 2.45 5.98 10.21
N LYS A 127 1.84 7.13 10.53
CA LYS A 127 2.58 8.28 11.07
C LYS A 127 3.27 7.94 12.39
N THR A 128 2.58 7.27 13.31
CA THR A 128 3.18 6.86 14.60
C THR A 128 4.41 5.97 14.39
N LEU A 129 4.33 4.97 13.50
CA LEU A 129 5.46 4.10 13.20
C LEU A 129 6.62 4.84 12.53
N LEU A 130 6.30 5.75 11.61
CA LEU A 130 7.29 6.59 10.94
C LEU A 130 8.01 7.49 11.95
N ASP A 131 7.28 8.17 12.83
CA ASP A 131 7.87 9.03 13.86
C ASP A 131 8.85 8.24 14.75
N ILE A 132 8.49 7.00 15.15
CA ILE A 132 9.37 6.10 15.92
C ILE A 132 10.62 5.73 15.12
N ALA A 133 10.44 5.30 13.87
CA ALA A 133 11.53 4.86 13.01
C ALA A 133 12.55 5.97 12.70
N LEU A 134 12.12 7.22 12.67
CA LEU A 134 12.96 8.41 12.45
C LEU A 134 13.57 8.97 13.74
N SER A 135 12.93 8.73 14.91
CA SER A 135 13.38 9.27 16.20
C SER A 135 14.42 8.39 16.91
N ALA A 136 14.64 7.16 16.45
CA ALA A 136 15.69 6.32 16.98
C ALA A 136 17.06 6.93 16.63
N ALA A 137 17.61 7.72 17.56
CA ALA A 137 19.01 8.13 17.50
C ALA A 137 19.91 6.87 17.45
N PRO A 138 21.09 6.90 16.80
CA PRO A 138 22.03 5.81 16.91
C PRO A 138 22.37 5.64 18.41
N GLY A 139 22.05 4.46 18.96
CA GLY A 139 22.33 4.15 20.35
C GLY A 139 23.81 4.39 20.65
N GLY A 140 24.06 5.13 21.75
CA GLY A 140 25.40 5.50 22.22
C GLY A 140 26.24 4.35 22.73
#